data_AF-A0A3M2LV08-F1
#
_entry.id   AF-A0A3M2LV08-F1
#
_cell.length_a   1.000
_cell.length_b   1.000
_cell.length_c   1.000
_cell.angle_alpha   90.00
_cell.angle_beta   90.00
_cell.angle_gamma   90.00
#
_symmetry.space_group_name_H-M   'P 1'
#
loop_
_entity.id
_entity.type
_entity.pdbx_description
1 polymer ?
#
loop_
_entity_poly.entity_id
_entity_poly.type
_entity_poly.pdbx_seq_one_letter_code
_entity_poly.pdbx_strand_id
1 'polypeptide(L)'
;MDSLQGLASLDPGRRQAQALVGGADGAFDVVLAGVPDEVLGRAVTVTVAEARWSGYEGAHPAPRVLARTVAEVADDGTVTVAVRGAHRKSAYRVVLTPAPGGDAPPAPRVPWRDVWAADAATVTAGTLVPEVSLTDHQGYAAWGAARVEGLNGPDSAVEFAVSVPEDATYEVSFGYGNGSGSPARQRLLVDGRPVGSVAFPATLNVGHTGLRTVPLQLTAGPHALTLAWERGEIALDRVELTPRTAPLTRYEATLAEVAGDPAYRYDTPGDAGTLVLGEDDTVTFDVFAPRDGYHTVTTRGADRALTVTVHGAAVPLAPGRPARLLLAAGNNRITARGPGAVAGLEVAGHGETEGLVGYEASAARLAGGARLEASEHAAGGRCLAPFRGPDAAATWTVRAPRAGRHLLVLGYAHDDRADNGHAYNADLVSRTALLRLGEGPAHRMTFRNSLSWDNFWTLTLPVDLAAGEHPLTLTGPEGPTPRVDRVLLGPVVG
;
A
#
# COMPACT_ATOMS: atom_id res chain seq x y z
N MET A 1 -21.65 2.30 -15.17
CA MET A 1 -21.62 2.57 -16.62
C MET A 1 -20.24 2.20 -17.06
N ASP A 2 -19.98 0.90 -17.03
CA ASP A 2 -18.62 0.39 -17.02
C ASP A 2 -18.51 -0.35 -18.34
N SER A 3 -17.90 0.33 -19.31
CA SER A 3 -17.56 -0.29 -20.59
C SER A 3 -16.09 -0.67 -20.52
N LEU A 4 -15.75 -1.79 -21.17
CA LEU A 4 -14.36 -2.19 -21.33
C LEU A 4 -13.62 -1.09 -22.09
N GLN A 5 -12.61 -0.52 -21.45
CA GLN A 5 -11.72 0.50 -22.03
C GLN A 5 -10.28 -0.01 -22.02
N GLY A 6 -9.45 0.55 -22.88
CA GLY A 6 -8.04 0.25 -22.87
C GLY A 6 -7.15 1.26 -23.56
N LEU A 7 -5.87 1.23 -23.19
CA LEU A 7 -4.78 1.98 -23.79
C LEU A 7 -3.60 1.03 -23.98
N ALA A 8 -2.88 1.15 -25.09
CA ALA A 8 -1.68 0.38 -25.35
C ALA A 8 -0.50 1.27 -25.76
N SER A 9 0.71 0.79 -25.52
CA SER A 9 1.97 1.40 -25.94
C SER A 9 2.96 0.32 -26.38
N LEU A 10 3.89 0.71 -27.26
CA LEU A 10 5.04 -0.09 -27.67
C LEU A 10 6.31 0.72 -27.40
N ASP A 11 7.28 0.07 -26.77
CA ASP A 11 8.63 0.59 -26.59
C ASP A 11 9.60 -0.36 -27.33
N PRO A 12 10.05 0.01 -28.56
CA PRO A 12 10.98 -0.81 -29.32
C PRO A 12 12.36 -0.96 -28.67
N GLY A 13 12.82 0.05 -27.91
CA GLY A 13 14.10 0.01 -27.20
C GLY A 13 14.10 -1.02 -26.07
N ARG A 14 12.98 -1.10 -25.33
CA ARG A 14 12.75 -2.15 -24.33
C ARG A 14 12.33 -3.48 -24.93
N ARG A 15 11.94 -3.50 -26.22
CA ARG A 15 11.27 -4.63 -26.89
C ARG A 15 10.06 -5.11 -26.09
N GLN A 16 9.16 -4.18 -25.81
CA GLN A 16 7.99 -4.45 -24.97
C GLN A 16 6.75 -3.73 -25.51
N ALA A 17 5.64 -4.45 -25.61
CA ALA A 17 4.32 -3.84 -25.75
C ALA A 17 3.55 -3.98 -24.43
N GLN A 18 2.79 -2.95 -24.05
CA GLN A 18 1.92 -2.97 -22.88
C GLN A 18 0.52 -2.52 -23.24
N ALA A 19 -0.48 -3.11 -22.61
CA ALA A 19 -1.85 -2.62 -22.61
C ALA A 19 -2.42 -2.60 -21.20
N LEU A 20 -3.13 -1.53 -20.87
CA LEU A 20 -3.96 -1.42 -19.68
C LEU A 20 -5.41 -1.52 -20.15
N VAL A 21 -6.15 -2.49 -19.61
CA VAL A 21 -7.56 -2.75 -19.97
C VAL A 21 -8.40 -2.96 -18.71
N GLY A 22 -9.66 -2.57 -18.71
CA GLY A 22 -10.54 -2.76 -17.54
C GLY A 22 -11.91 -2.14 -17.70
N GLY A 23 -12.74 -2.23 -16.66
CA GLY A 23 -14.09 -1.67 -16.67
C GLY A 23 -15.19 -2.65 -17.08
N ALA A 24 -14.95 -3.97 -17.06
CA ALA A 24 -15.99 -4.97 -17.31
C ALA A 24 -15.87 -6.19 -16.37
N ASP A 25 -17.03 -6.76 -16.03
CA ASP A 25 -17.12 -8.05 -15.32
C ASP A 25 -17.04 -9.23 -16.31
N GLY A 26 -16.60 -10.39 -15.84
CA GLY A 26 -16.69 -11.65 -16.58
C GLY A 26 -15.45 -11.97 -17.41
N ALA A 27 -15.61 -12.17 -18.71
CA ALA A 27 -14.52 -12.58 -19.60
C ALA A 27 -14.50 -11.73 -20.86
N PHE A 28 -13.30 -11.37 -21.31
CA PHE A 28 -13.08 -10.66 -22.57
C PHE A 28 -11.73 -11.04 -23.16
N ASP A 29 -11.58 -10.81 -24.46
CA ASP A 29 -10.31 -11.01 -25.18
C ASP A 29 -9.71 -9.65 -25.54
N VAL A 30 -8.39 -9.53 -25.34
CA VAL A 30 -7.59 -8.38 -25.75
C VAL A 30 -6.86 -8.77 -27.03
N VAL A 31 -7.24 -8.16 -28.15
CA VAL A 31 -6.59 -8.38 -29.45
C VAL A 31 -5.59 -7.25 -29.70
N LEU A 32 -4.31 -7.57 -29.62
CA LEU A 32 -3.22 -6.67 -29.96
C LEU A 32 -2.89 -6.87 -31.43
N ALA A 33 -3.21 -5.89 -32.27
CA ALA A 33 -2.94 -5.93 -33.71
C ALA A 33 -1.65 -5.20 -34.07
N GLY A 34 -1.00 -5.60 -35.16
CA GLY A 34 0.23 -4.97 -35.64
C GLY A 34 1.42 -5.20 -34.72
N VAL A 35 1.52 -6.37 -34.10
CA VAL A 35 2.65 -6.77 -33.24
C VAL A 35 3.90 -6.95 -34.13
N PRO A 36 4.94 -6.10 -33.98
CA PRO A 36 6.10 -6.10 -34.88
C PRO A 36 7.03 -7.28 -34.60
N ASP A 37 7.23 -8.14 -35.60
CA ASP A 37 8.05 -9.35 -35.50
C ASP A 37 9.55 -9.01 -35.37
N GLU A 38 9.97 -7.89 -35.96
CA GLU A 38 11.35 -7.39 -35.90
C GLU A 38 11.75 -6.91 -34.49
N VAL A 39 10.76 -6.53 -33.65
CA VAL A 39 11.00 -6.09 -32.26
C VAL A 39 10.78 -7.24 -31.29
N LEU A 40 9.62 -7.88 -31.36
CA LEU A 40 9.15 -8.85 -30.36
C LEU A 40 9.40 -10.30 -30.75
N GLY A 41 9.66 -10.58 -32.03
CA GLY A 41 9.75 -11.93 -32.57
C GLY A 41 8.38 -12.51 -32.92
N ARG A 42 8.38 -13.74 -33.46
CA ARG A 42 7.15 -14.47 -33.83
C ARG A 42 6.45 -15.16 -32.66
N ALA A 43 7.10 -15.22 -31.50
CA ALA A 43 6.54 -15.76 -30.27
C ALA A 43 6.80 -14.78 -29.12
N VAL A 44 5.77 -14.51 -28.33
CA VAL A 44 5.82 -13.56 -27.21
C VAL A 44 5.42 -14.21 -25.90
N THR A 45 6.10 -13.82 -24.83
CA THR A 45 5.63 -14.06 -23.47
C THR A 45 4.59 -13.00 -23.15
N VAL A 46 3.39 -13.45 -22.78
CA VAL A 46 2.28 -12.64 -22.31
C VAL A 46 2.25 -12.69 -20.80
N THR A 47 2.34 -11.54 -20.13
CA THR A 47 2.10 -11.42 -18.69
C THR A 47 0.82 -10.64 -18.45
N VAL A 48 -0.11 -11.19 -17.66
CA VAL A 48 -1.34 -10.50 -17.23
C VAL A 48 -1.25 -10.23 -15.73
N ALA A 49 -1.34 -8.96 -15.32
CA ALA A 49 -1.34 -8.55 -13.92
C ALA A 49 -2.57 -7.71 -13.57
N GLU A 50 -3.10 -7.85 -12.36
CA GLU A 50 -4.28 -7.13 -11.88
C GLU A 50 -3.89 -6.03 -10.88
N ALA A 51 -4.44 -4.83 -11.10
CA ALA A 51 -4.53 -3.76 -10.14
C ALA A 51 -6.01 -3.54 -9.79
N ARG A 52 -6.41 -3.96 -8.60
CA ARG A 52 -7.80 -3.88 -8.14
C ARG A 52 -8.07 -2.61 -7.34
N TRP A 53 -9.29 -2.07 -7.43
CA TRP A 53 -9.72 -0.96 -6.59
C TRP A 53 -9.71 -1.31 -5.10
N SER A 54 -8.86 -0.63 -4.34
CA SER A 54 -8.72 -0.78 -2.89
C SER A 54 -9.61 0.19 -2.10
N GLY A 55 -10.49 0.96 -2.73
CA GLY A 55 -11.15 2.10 -2.09
C GLY A 55 -10.42 3.41 -2.41
N TYR A 56 -10.84 4.50 -1.79
CA TYR A 56 -10.25 5.82 -1.95
C TYR A 56 -9.03 6.03 -1.03
N GLU A 57 -9.02 5.42 0.17
CA GLU A 57 -7.89 5.47 1.13
C GLU A 57 -7.23 4.11 1.33
N GLY A 58 -7.60 3.09 0.55
CA GLY A 58 -7.03 1.75 0.69
C GLY A 58 -5.66 1.64 0.05
N ALA A 59 -4.73 0.99 0.76
CA ALA A 59 -3.41 0.68 0.22
C ALA A 59 -3.52 -0.20 -1.04
N HIS A 60 -2.67 0.09 -2.03
CA HIS A 60 -2.57 -0.68 -3.26
C HIS A 60 -1.18 -1.32 -3.35
N PRO A 61 -1.02 -2.62 -3.05
CA PRO A 61 0.25 -3.32 -3.19
C PRO A 61 0.61 -3.52 -4.68
N ALA A 62 1.80 -4.09 -4.94
CA ALA A 62 2.22 -4.37 -6.32
C ALA A 62 1.15 -5.17 -7.11
N PRO A 63 0.92 -4.86 -8.40
CA PRO A 63 -0.05 -5.58 -9.21
C PRO A 63 0.21 -7.09 -9.19
N ARG A 64 -0.85 -7.86 -8.99
CA ARG A 64 -0.77 -9.31 -8.85
C ARG A 64 -0.69 -9.96 -10.21
N VAL A 65 0.42 -10.64 -10.50
CA VAL A 65 0.58 -11.41 -11.75
C VAL A 65 -0.37 -12.61 -11.72
N LEU A 66 -1.37 -12.61 -12.60
CA LEU A 66 -2.40 -13.64 -12.70
C LEU A 66 -1.99 -14.79 -13.61
N ALA A 67 -1.31 -14.47 -14.71
CA ALA A 67 -0.91 -15.45 -15.71
C ALA A 67 0.38 -15.02 -16.41
N ARG A 68 1.16 -16.02 -16.81
CA ARG A 68 2.27 -15.87 -17.74
C ARG A 68 2.22 -17.02 -18.74
N THR A 69 2.08 -16.70 -20.03
CA THR A 69 1.90 -17.69 -21.11
C THR A 69 2.76 -17.32 -22.32
N VAL A 70 2.97 -18.26 -23.23
CA VAL A 70 3.54 -17.97 -24.55
C VAL A 70 2.40 -17.92 -25.57
N ALA A 71 2.45 -16.95 -26.48
CA ALA A 71 1.55 -16.84 -27.60
C ALA A 71 2.37 -16.64 -28.89
N GLU A 72 1.97 -17.34 -29.95
CA GLU A 72 2.46 -17.06 -31.30
C GLU A 72 1.83 -15.77 -31.81
N VAL A 73 2.63 -14.97 -32.50
CA VAL A 73 2.15 -13.86 -33.32
C VAL A 73 1.58 -14.48 -34.58
N ALA A 74 0.28 -14.28 -34.81
CA ALA A 74 -0.41 -14.79 -35.98
C ALA A 74 0.15 -14.17 -37.27
N ASP A 75 -0.14 -14.79 -38.43
CA ASP A 75 0.37 -14.33 -39.72
C ASP A 75 -0.16 -12.94 -40.12
N ASP A 76 -1.28 -12.49 -39.54
CA ASP A 76 -1.83 -11.14 -39.68
C ASP A 76 -1.25 -10.12 -38.67
N GLY A 77 -0.25 -10.54 -37.88
CA GLY A 77 0.41 -9.71 -36.87
C GLY A 77 -0.41 -9.53 -35.59
N THR A 78 -1.39 -10.39 -35.32
CA THR A 78 -2.20 -10.31 -34.09
C THR A 78 -1.73 -11.24 -32.98
N VAL A 79 -1.94 -10.80 -31.74
CA VAL A 79 -1.85 -11.63 -30.53
C VAL A 79 -3.14 -11.44 -29.72
N THR A 80 -3.83 -12.55 -29.42
CA THR A 80 -5.06 -12.53 -28.62
C THR A 80 -4.78 -13.01 -27.20
N VAL A 81 -5.14 -12.20 -26.21
CA VAL A 81 -4.95 -12.50 -24.79
C VAL A 81 -6.30 -12.61 -24.09
N ALA A 82 -6.55 -13.78 -23.54
CA ALA A 82 -7.75 -14.07 -22.76
C ALA A 82 -7.64 -13.49 -21.35
N VAL A 83 -8.56 -12.59 -20.97
CA VAL A 83 -8.78 -12.20 -19.57
C VAL A 83 -10.05 -12.87 -19.08
N ARG A 84 -9.96 -13.58 -17.96
CA ARG A 84 -11.02 -14.42 -17.40
C ARG A 84 -11.26 -14.07 -15.94
N GLY A 85 -12.52 -14.06 -15.51
CA GLY A 85 -12.90 -13.68 -14.15
C GLY A 85 -12.59 -12.22 -13.83
N ALA A 86 -12.70 -11.35 -14.83
CA ALA A 86 -12.50 -9.92 -14.67
C ALA A 86 -13.56 -9.31 -13.76
N HIS A 87 -13.17 -8.28 -13.02
CA HIS A 87 -14.06 -7.45 -12.25
C HIS A 87 -14.03 -6.03 -12.78
N ARG A 88 -15.19 -5.37 -12.87
CA ARG A 88 -15.30 -4.02 -13.45
C ARG A 88 -14.49 -2.95 -12.70
N LYS A 89 -14.19 -3.20 -11.43
CA LYS A 89 -13.35 -2.34 -10.56
C LYS A 89 -11.88 -2.78 -10.49
N SER A 90 -11.43 -3.54 -11.48
CA SER A 90 -10.03 -3.90 -11.65
C SER A 90 -9.52 -3.40 -13.00
N ALA A 91 -8.25 -3.02 -13.03
CA ALA A 91 -7.48 -2.83 -14.25
C ALA A 91 -6.51 -4.00 -14.43
N TYR A 92 -6.33 -4.42 -15.67
CA TYR A 92 -5.47 -5.52 -16.07
C TYR A 92 -4.37 -4.97 -16.97
N ARG A 93 -3.12 -5.18 -16.56
CA ARG A 93 -1.94 -4.89 -17.38
C ARG A 93 -1.54 -6.15 -18.13
N VAL A 94 -1.61 -6.09 -19.45
CA VAL A 94 -1.10 -7.09 -20.39
C VAL A 94 0.25 -6.60 -20.89
N VAL A 95 1.29 -7.42 -20.77
CA VAL A 95 2.64 -7.11 -21.27
C VAL A 95 3.08 -8.19 -22.24
N LEU A 96 3.53 -7.80 -23.42
CA LEU A 96 4.21 -8.66 -24.39
C LEU A 96 5.72 -8.39 -24.36
N THR A 97 6.50 -9.45 -24.23
CA THR A 97 7.96 -9.45 -24.39
C THR A 97 8.36 -10.62 -25.30
N PRO A 98 9.53 -10.60 -25.93
CA PRO A 98 10.03 -11.77 -26.68
C PRO A 98 10.00 -13.06 -25.85
N ALA A 99 9.67 -14.19 -26.47
CA ALA A 99 9.71 -15.50 -25.82
C ALA A 99 11.04 -16.25 -26.11
N PRO A 100 11.73 -16.76 -25.09
CA PRO A 100 12.90 -17.61 -25.29
C PRO A 100 12.47 -19.02 -25.71
N GLY A 101 12.85 -19.46 -26.91
CA GLY A 101 12.78 -20.86 -27.34
C GLY A 101 11.37 -21.49 -27.41
N GLY A 102 10.30 -20.71 -27.27
CA GLY A 102 8.91 -21.20 -27.29
C GLY A 102 8.44 -21.92 -26.01
N ASP A 103 9.32 -22.08 -25.01
CA ASP A 103 8.96 -22.74 -23.75
C ASP A 103 8.10 -21.83 -22.86
N ALA A 104 6.98 -22.38 -22.37
CA ALA A 104 6.08 -21.64 -21.50
C ALA A 104 6.74 -21.36 -20.13
N PRO A 105 6.72 -20.11 -19.65
CA PRO A 105 7.21 -19.78 -18.31
C PRO A 105 6.38 -20.50 -17.23
N PRO A 106 6.95 -20.79 -16.04
CA PRO A 106 6.17 -21.34 -14.93
C PRO A 106 5.01 -20.43 -14.59
N ALA A 107 3.83 -21.03 -14.39
CA ALA A 107 2.65 -20.28 -13.99
C ALA A 107 2.92 -19.56 -12.64
N PRO A 108 2.49 -18.30 -12.50
CA PRO A 108 2.61 -17.59 -11.24
C PRO A 108 1.81 -18.31 -10.15
N ARG A 109 2.33 -18.32 -8.92
CA ARG A 109 1.54 -18.75 -7.77
C ARG A 109 0.59 -17.64 -7.39
N VAL A 110 -0.70 -17.91 -7.53
CA VAL A 110 -1.80 -16.95 -7.40
C VAL A 110 -2.61 -17.38 -6.17
N PRO A 111 -2.38 -16.77 -4.97
CA PRO A 111 -3.02 -17.21 -3.73
C PRO A 111 -4.55 -17.16 -3.83
N TRP A 112 -5.27 -18.11 -3.24
CA TRP A 112 -6.74 -18.04 -3.22
C TRP A 112 -7.20 -16.70 -2.63
N ARG A 113 -8.28 -16.16 -3.20
CA ARG A 113 -8.92 -14.93 -2.72
C ARG A 113 -10.37 -14.97 -3.15
N ASP A 114 -11.25 -14.50 -2.27
CA ASP A 114 -12.65 -14.28 -2.60
C ASP A 114 -13.20 -13.03 -1.89
N VAL A 115 -14.32 -12.52 -2.40
CA VAL A 115 -14.90 -11.23 -2.01
C VAL A 115 -16.41 -11.30 -1.95
N TRP A 116 -16.98 -10.86 -0.84
CA TRP A 116 -18.41 -10.75 -0.65
C TRP A 116 -18.78 -9.28 -0.53
N ALA A 117 -19.66 -8.82 -1.43
CA ALA A 117 -20.20 -7.48 -1.40
C ALA A 117 -21.24 -7.34 -0.26
N ALA A 118 -21.32 -6.16 0.34
CA ALA A 118 -22.24 -5.91 1.45
C ALA A 118 -23.72 -5.87 1.03
N ASP A 119 -24.01 -5.67 -0.26
CA ASP A 119 -25.37 -5.71 -0.81
C ASP A 119 -25.97 -7.12 -0.91
N ALA A 120 -25.15 -8.16 -0.77
CA ALA A 120 -25.57 -9.56 -0.66
C ALA A 120 -25.55 -10.08 0.80
N ALA A 121 -25.17 -9.24 1.76
CA ALA A 121 -25.05 -9.61 3.18
C ALA A 121 -26.39 -9.52 3.91
N THR A 122 -26.52 -10.20 5.05
CA THR A 122 -27.66 -10.02 5.94
C THR A 122 -27.47 -8.74 6.75
N VAL A 123 -28.38 -7.77 6.60
CA VAL A 123 -28.31 -6.46 7.25
C VAL A 123 -29.36 -6.37 8.36
N THR A 124 -28.91 -5.99 9.56
CA THR A 124 -29.77 -5.66 10.70
C THR A 124 -29.56 -4.19 11.04
N ALA A 125 -30.65 -3.41 11.08
CA ALA A 125 -30.63 -1.98 11.43
C ALA A 125 -29.54 -1.18 10.68
N GLY A 126 -29.55 -1.28 9.35
CA GLY A 126 -28.73 -0.51 8.39
C GLY A 126 -29.49 -0.33 7.06
N THR A 127 -28.98 0.54 6.19
CA THR A 127 -29.62 0.89 4.91
C THR A 127 -28.69 0.60 3.74
N LEU A 128 -29.21 -0.01 2.67
CA LEU A 128 -28.48 -0.14 1.41
C LEU A 128 -28.47 1.19 0.66
N VAL A 129 -27.28 1.71 0.39
CA VAL A 129 -27.05 2.93 -0.38
C VAL A 129 -26.36 2.56 -1.69
N PRO A 130 -27.00 2.82 -2.86
CA PRO A 130 -26.45 2.47 -4.16
C PRO A 130 -25.09 3.11 -4.45
N GLU A 131 -24.30 2.45 -5.31
CA GLU A 131 -23.11 3.08 -5.87
C GLU A 131 -23.43 4.23 -6.83
N VAL A 132 -22.42 5.07 -7.07
CA VAL A 132 -22.46 6.17 -8.05
C VAL A 132 -23.02 5.73 -9.41
N SER A 133 -23.81 6.60 -10.04
CA SER A 133 -24.42 6.34 -11.35
C SER A 133 -24.32 7.56 -12.27
N LEU A 134 -24.75 7.43 -13.51
CA LEU A 134 -24.76 8.57 -14.45
C LEU A 134 -25.79 9.62 -14.11
N THR A 135 -26.89 9.18 -13.50
CA THR A 135 -27.98 10.04 -13.07
C THR A 135 -27.69 10.63 -11.69
N ASP A 136 -26.80 10.00 -10.92
CA ASP A 136 -26.30 10.49 -9.64
C ASP A 136 -24.77 10.45 -9.61
N HIS A 137 -24.17 11.51 -10.16
CA HIS A 137 -22.73 11.68 -10.31
C HIS A 137 -22.03 12.14 -9.02
N GLN A 138 -22.79 12.42 -7.96
CA GLN A 138 -22.25 12.84 -6.66
C GLN A 138 -22.11 11.68 -5.67
N GLY A 139 -22.56 10.47 -6.07
CA GLY A 139 -22.41 9.26 -5.27
C GLY A 139 -20.97 8.76 -5.18
N TYR A 140 -20.76 7.80 -4.28
CA TYR A 140 -19.49 7.08 -4.12
C TYR A 140 -19.55 5.68 -4.71
N ALA A 141 -18.43 5.18 -5.21
CA ALA A 141 -18.32 3.80 -5.67
C ALA A 141 -18.51 2.82 -4.49
N ALA A 142 -19.23 1.72 -4.72
CA ALA A 142 -19.30 0.56 -3.81
C ALA A 142 -18.80 -0.69 -4.54
N TRP A 143 -18.27 -1.71 -3.90
CA TRP A 143 -17.77 -2.91 -4.57
C TRP A 143 -18.86 -3.62 -5.38
N GLY A 144 -20.03 -3.79 -4.78
CA GLY A 144 -21.25 -4.27 -5.44
C GLY A 144 -22.13 -3.14 -5.98
N ALA A 145 -23.42 -3.41 -6.12
CA ALA A 145 -24.44 -2.42 -6.48
C ALA A 145 -24.74 -1.42 -5.34
N ALA A 146 -24.46 -1.79 -4.09
CA ALA A 146 -24.67 -0.93 -2.92
C ALA A 146 -23.67 -1.22 -1.79
N ARG A 147 -23.54 -0.25 -0.89
CA ARG A 147 -22.90 -0.40 0.44
C ARG A 147 -23.97 -0.30 1.52
N VAL A 148 -23.67 -0.78 2.72
CA VAL A 148 -24.55 -0.66 3.89
C VAL A 148 -24.11 0.55 4.72
N GLU A 149 -24.99 1.53 4.92
CA GLU A 149 -24.79 2.70 5.79
C GLU A 149 -25.74 2.67 6.99
N GLY A 150 -25.62 3.64 7.92
CA GLY A 150 -26.51 3.77 9.07
C GLY A 150 -26.26 2.75 10.19
N LEU A 151 -25.06 2.15 10.24
CA LEU A 151 -24.68 1.19 11.28
C LEU A 151 -24.24 1.94 12.55
N ASN A 152 -25.20 2.59 13.22
CA ASN A 152 -24.93 3.60 14.25
C ASN A 152 -25.57 3.30 15.62
N GLY A 153 -26.26 2.17 15.77
CA GLY A 153 -26.96 1.79 17.01
C GLY A 153 -26.60 0.38 17.51
N PRO A 154 -26.91 0.06 18.77
CA PRO A 154 -26.55 -1.22 19.40
C PRO A 154 -27.09 -2.47 18.70
N ASP A 155 -28.16 -2.33 17.91
CA ASP A 155 -28.77 -3.41 17.14
C ASP A 155 -28.23 -3.51 15.70
N SER A 156 -27.39 -2.56 15.26
CA SER A 156 -26.82 -2.54 13.92
C SER A 156 -25.80 -3.67 13.73
N ALA A 157 -25.98 -4.46 12.67
CA ALA A 157 -25.06 -5.51 12.29
C ALA A 157 -25.11 -5.82 10.78
N VAL A 158 -23.98 -6.28 10.24
CA VAL A 158 -23.90 -6.87 8.89
C VAL A 158 -23.21 -8.23 9.00
N GLU A 159 -23.85 -9.27 8.48
CA GLU A 159 -23.34 -10.63 8.44
C GLU A 159 -23.06 -11.08 7.00
N PHE A 160 -21.80 -11.41 6.73
CA PHE A 160 -21.34 -11.98 5.47
C PHE A 160 -21.30 -13.50 5.58
N ALA A 161 -21.99 -14.19 4.66
CA ALA A 161 -21.87 -15.63 4.50
C ALA A 161 -20.66 -15.93 3.60
N VAL A 162 -19.54 -16.32 4.21
CA VAL A 162 -18.27 -16.60 3.51
C VAL A 162 -18.01 -18.10 3.45
N SER A 163 -17.11 -18.53 2.56
CA SER A 163 -16.61 -19.90 2.52
C SER A 163 -15.13 -19.89 2.21
N VAL A 164 -14.34 -20.69 2.94
CA VAL A 164 -12.89 -20.77 2.75
C VAL A 164 -12.44 -22.18 2.41
N PRO A 165 -11.37 -22.36 1.60
CA PRO A 165 -11.02 -23.67 1.06
C PRO A 165 -10.24 -24.59 2.01
N GLU A 166 -9.60 -24.05 3.04
CA GLU A 166 -8.68 -24.80 3.91
C GLU A 166 -8.66 -24.24 5.33
N ASP A 167 -8.19 -25.03 6.29
CA ASP A 167 -7.92 -24.57 7.65
C ASP A 167 -6.68 -23.66 7.64
N ALA A 168 -6.86 -22.37 7.90
CA ALA A 168 -5.76 -21.41 7.91
C ALA A 168 -6.07 -20.16 8.73
N THR A 169 -5.05 -19.36 8.97
CA THR A 169 -5.25 -17.94 9.28
C THR A 169 -5.48 -17.20 7.96
N TYR A 170 -6.55 -16.41 7.88
CA TYR A 170 -6.87 -15.55 6.75
C TYR A 170 -6.62 -14.08 7.12
N GLU A 171 -6.13 -13.30 6.16
CA GLU A 171 -6.22 -11.84 6.20
C GLU A 171 -7.64 -11.47 5.75
N VAL A 172 -8.45 -10.97 6.68
CA VAL A 172 -9.85 -10.55 6.45
C VAL A 172 -9.87 -9.02 6.29
N SER A 173 -10.10 -8.55 5.06
CA SER A 173 -10.10 -7.13 4.71
C SER A 173 -11.53 -6.61 4.52
N PHE A 174 -11.95 -5.70 5.39
CA PHE A 174 -13.24 -5.03 5.31
C PHE A 174 -13.11 -3.73 4.51
N GLY A 175 -13.90 -3.59 3.46
CA GLY A 175 -14.15 -2.30 2.84
C GLY A 175 -15.15 -1.52 3.70
N TYR A 176 -14.78 -0.34 4.16
CA TYR A 176 -15.59 0.43 5.09
C TYR A 176 -15.47 1.94 4.88
N GLY A 177 -16.47 2.69 5.30
CA GLY A 177 -16.37 4.14 5.51
C GLY A 177 -16.65 4.48 6.97
N ASN A 178 -16.05 5.53 7.49
CA ASN A 178 -16.30 6.05 8.83
C ASN A 178 -16.26 7.59 8.78
N GLY A 179 -17.42 8.21 8.58
CA GLY A 179 -17.57 9.67 8.59
C GLY A 179 -17.77 10.29 9.96
N SER A 180 -17.60 9.55 11.07
CA SER A 180 -17.93 10.04 12.41
C SER A 180 -16.89 11.02 13.00
N GLY A 181 -15.75 11.22 12.32
CA GLY A 181 -14.69 12.14 12.75
C GLY A 181 -13.73 11.58 13.82
N SER A 182 -13.90 10.33 14.24
CA SER A 182 -13.03 9.61 15.18
C SER A 182 -13.02 8.11 14.85
N PRO A 183 -11.98 7.33 15.23
CA PRO A 183 -12.01 5.88 15.02
C PRO A 183 -13.23 5.22 15.67
N ALA A 184 -13.99 4.47 14.88
CA ALA A 184 -15.13 3.67 15.32
C ALA A 184 -14.67 2.26 15.74
N ARG A 185 -15.54 1.51 16.42
CA ARG A 185 -15.32 0.11 16.81
C ARG A 185 -16.54 -0.75 16.49
N GLN A 186 -16.29 -1.96 16.03
CA GLN A 186 -17.31 -2.99 15.85
C GLN A 186 -16.83 -4.29 16.51
N ARG A 187 -17.76 -5.04 17.10
CA ARG A 187 -17.51 -6.41 17.54
C ARG A 187 -17.51 -7.32 16.32
N LEU A 188 -16.45 -8.09 16.14
CA LEU A 188 -16.38 -9.15 15.14
C LEU A 188 -16.85 -10.46 15.76
N LEU A 189 -17.81 -11.12 15.10
CA LEU A 189 -18.28 -12.45 15.46
C LEU A 189 -17.98 -13.42 14.31
N VAL A 190 -17.68 -14.67 14.67
CA VAL A 190 -17.57 -15.81 13.75
C VAL A 190 -18.56 -16.86 14.19
N ASP A 191 -19.47 -17.26 13.30
CA ASP A 191 -20.50 -18.25 13.57
C ASP A 191 -21.30 -17.92 14.85
N GLY A 192 -21.65 -16.64 15.01
CA GLY A 192 -22.38 -16.10 16.16
C GLY A 192 -21.56 -15.95 17.45
N ARG A 193 -20.26 -16.28 17.45
CA ARG A 193 -19.38 -16.15 18.63
C ARG A 193 -18.49 -14.92 18.52
N PRO A 194 -18.46 -14.01 19.51
CA PRO A 194 -17.54 -12.88 19.51
C PRO A 194 -16.08 -13.33 19.56
N VAL A 195 -15.26 -12.79 18.65
CA VAL A 195 -13.82 -13.07 18.57
C VAL A 195 -12.95 -11.84 18.87
N GLY A 196 -13.53 -10.63 18.86
CA GLY A 196 -12.81 -9.41 19.24
C GLY A 196 -13.52 -8.12 18.85
N SER A 197 -12.85 -7.00 19.13
CA SER A 197 -13.24 -5.65 18.71
C SER A 197 -12.30 -5.18 17.60
N VAL A 198 -12.85 -4.68 16.50
CA VAL A 198 -12.09 -4.13 15.38
C VAL A 198 -12.26 -2.62 15.36
N ALA A 199 -11.14 -1.89 15.42
CA ALA A 199 -11.13 -0.44 15.24
C ALA A 199 -11.08 -0.07 13.75
N PHE A 200 -11.90 0.90 13.37
CA PHE A 200 -12.04 1.45 12.02
C PHE A 200 -11.68 2.94 12.07
N PRO A 201 -10.46 3.32 11.65
CA PRO A 201 -10.05 4.73 11.56
C PRO A 201 -11.09 5.60 10.85
N ALA A 202 -11.12 6.91 11.13
CA ALA A 202 -12.00 7.80 10.38
C ALA A 202 -11.59 7.81 8.89
N THR A 203 -12.57 7.80 8.00
CA THR A 203 -12.39 8.13 6.58
C THR A 203 -12.94 9.53 6.33
N LEU A 204 -12.83 10.02 5.11
CA LEU A 204 -13.26 11.39 4.79
C LEU A 204 -14.77 11.57 5.07
N ASN A 205 -15.56 10.56 4.76
CA ASN A 205 -16.98 10.44 5.04
C ASN A 205 -17.42 8.98 4.92
N VAL A 206 -18.70 8.69 5.18
CA VAL A 206 -19.27 7.33 5.14
C VAL A 206 -19.17 6.63 3.78
N GLY A 207 -19.17 7.37 2.66
CA GLY A 207 -19.02 6.80 1.31
C GLY A 207 -17.57 6.68 0.83
N HIS A 208 -16.63 7.34 1.50
CA HIS A 208 -15.21 7.34 1.13
C HIS A 208 -14.51 6.09 1.66
N THR A 209 -14.67 4.98 0.94
CA THR A 209 -14.22 3.64 1.34
C THR A 209 -12.70 3.56 1.56
N GLY A 210 -12.28 3.05 2.73
CA GLY A 210 -10.95 2.56 3.02
C GLY A 210 -10.96 1.04 3.27
N LEU A 211 -9.80 0.47 3.65
CA LEU A 211 -9.67 -0.94 4.01
C LEU A 211 -9.21 -1.11 5.46
N ARG A 212 -9.78 -2.11 6.13
CA ARG A 212 -9.31 -2.57 7.44
C ARG A 212 -9.09 -4.08 7.42
N THR A 213 -7.84 -4.49 7.54
CA THR A 213 -7.46 -5.91 7.57
C THR A 213 -7.20 -6.39 8.98
N VAL A 214 -7.75 -7.56 9.33
CA VAL A 214 -7.46 -8.28 10.57
C VAL A 214 -7.17 -9.76 10.28
N PRO A 215 -6.25 -10.39 11.02
CA PRO A 215 -6.04 -11.83 10.90
C PRO A 215 -7.15 -12.60 11.61
N LEU A 216 -7.67 -13.66 10.99
CA LEU A 216 -8.70 -14.53 11.57
C LEU A 216 -8.40 -16.00 11.28
N GLN A 217 -8.46 -16.85 12.30
CA GLN A 217 -8.37 -18.30 12.10
C GLN A 217 -9.73 -18.82 11.65
N LEU A 218 -9.78 -19.53 10.52
CA LEU A 218 -10.99 -20.16 10.00
C LEU A 218 -10.71 -21.61 9.62
N THR A 219 -11.73 -22.46 9.73
CA THR A 219 -11.70 -23.84 9.23
C THR A 219 -12.22 -23.89 7.80
N ALA A 220 -11.87 -24.93 7.05
CA ALA A 220 -12.40 -25.14 5.71
C ALA A 220 -13.94 -25.23 5.74
N GLY A 221 -14.59 -24.56 4.79
CA GLY A 221 -16.04 -24.55 4.63
C GLY A 221 -16.70 -23.20 4.93
N PRO A 222 -18.03 -23.21 5.13
CA PRO A 222 -18.82 -21.99 5.29
C PRO A 222 -18.69 -21.40 6.70
N HIS A 223 -18.69 -20.06 6.79
CA HIS A 223 -18.70 -19.30 8.02
C HIS A 223 -19.61 -18.07 7.92
N ALA A 224 -20.16 -17.63 9.05
CA ALA A 224 -20.84 -16.34 9.17
C ALA A 224 -19.90 -15.33 9.85
N LEU A 225 -19.50 -14.29 9.12
CA LEU A 225 -18.70 -13.18 9.66
C LEU A 225 -19.59 -11.97 9.90
N THR A 226 -19.81 -11.64 11.18
CA THR A 226 -20.68 -10.52 11.57
C THR A 226 -19.86 -9.38 12.15
N LEU A 227 -20.04 -8.17 11.61
CA LEU A 227 -19.64 -6.93 12.28
C LEU A 227 -20.88 -6.33 12.95
N ALA A 228 -20.88 -6.29 14.29
CA ALA A 228 -21.94 -5.71 15.09
C ALA A 228 -21.45 -4.43 15.79
N TRP A 229 -22.33 -3.45 15.94
CA TRP A 229 -21.98 -2.17 16.52
C TRP A 229 -21.39 -2.28 17.93
N GLU A 230 -20.33 -1.51 18.17
CA GLU A 230 -19.76 -1.31 19.50
C GLU A 230 -19.69 0.17 19.86
N ARG A 231 -19.15 1.00 18.97
CA ARG A 231 -19.08 2.46 19.11
C ARG A 231 -18.84 3.13 17.77
N GLY A 232 -19.49 4.26 17.54
CA GLY A 232 -19.30 5.05 16.32
C GLY A 232 -19.97 4.40 15.11
N GLU A 233 -20.31 5.23 14.12
CA GLU A 233 -20.93 4.80 12.89
C GLU A 233 -19.89 4.35 11.87
N ILE A 234 -20.19 3.27 11.16
CA ILE A 234 -19.48 2.90 9.93
C ILE A 234 -20.45 2.61 8.79
N ALA A 235 -19.94 2.62 7.58
CA ALA A 235 -20.52 1.96 6.43
C ALA A 235 -19.68 0.72 6.07
N LEU A 236 -20.31 -0.29 5.47
CA LEU A 236 -19.64 -1.51 5.00
C LEU A 236 -19.90 -1.73 3.51
N ASP A 237 -18.81 -1.99 2.80
CA ASP A 237 -18.78 -2.15 1.34
C ASP A 237 -18.61 -3.61 0.92
N ARG A 238 -17.69 -4.31 1.58
CA ARG A 238 -17.33 -5.70 1.27
C ARG A 238 -16.53 -6.34 2.40
N VAL A 239 -16.41 -7.65 2.34
CA VAL A 239 -15.34 -8.41 3.01
C VAL A 239 -14.54 -9.21 1.97
N GLU A 240 -13.23 -9.22 2.11
CA GLU A 240 -12.30 -9.98 1.27
C GLU A 240 -11.43 -10.88 2.13
N LEU A 241 -11.26 -12.14 1.72
CA LEU A 241 -10.43 -13.11 2.42
C LEU A 241 -9.30 -13.58 1.53
N THR A 242 -8.10 -13.69 2.09
CA THR A 242 -6.92 -14.30 1.46
C THR A 242 -6.15 -15.09 2.54
N PRO A 243 -5.61 -16.29 2.27
CA PRO A 243 -4.84 -17.03 3.26
C PRO A 243 -3.61 -16.21 3.62
N ARG A 244 -3.32 -16.14 4.92
CA ARG A 244 -2.14 -15.46 5.42
C ARG A 244 -0.90 -16.29 5.11
N THR A 245 -0.15 -15.87 4.11
CA THR A 245 1.14 -16.46 3.76
C THR A 245 2.28 -15.54 4.15
N ALA A 246 3.50 -16.07 4.25
CA ALA A 246 4.69 -15.22 4.32
C ALA A 246 4.67 -14.24 3.13
N PRO A 247 4.63 -12.93 3.37
CA PRO A 247 4.52 -11.95 2.30
C PRO A 247 5.83 -11.98 1.53
N LEU A 248 5.71 -12.22 0.23
CA LEU A 248 6.82 -12.19 -0.71
C LEU A 248 6.29 -11.50 -1.97
N THR A 249 6.79 -10.32 -2.26
CA THR A 249 6.46 -9.58 -3.46
C THR A 249 7.67 -9.54 -4.38
N ARG A 250 7.43 -9.81 -5.66
CA ARG A 250 8.46 -9.74 -6.71
C ARG A 250 8.28 -8.47 -7.52
N TYR A 251 9.38 -7.75 -7.72
CA TYR A 251 9.45 -6.56 -8.54
C TYR A 251 10.38 -6.84 -9.72
N GLU A 252 9.80 -6.95 -10.91
CA GLU A 252 10.51 -7.29 -12.15
C GLU A 252 11.30 -6.08 -12.66
N ALA A 253 12.59 -6.26 -12.94
CA ALA A 253 13.48 -5.17 -13.36
C ALA A 253 13.09 -4.57 -14.71
N THR A 254 12.61 -5.38 -15.65
CA THR A 254 12.17 -4.93 -16.98
C THR A 254 10.88 -4.12 -16.96
N LEU A 255 10.14 -4.13 -15.84
CA LEU A 255 8.93 -3.32 -15.62
C LEU A 255 9.17 -2.10 -14.73
N ALA A 256 10.39 -1.92 -14.26
CA ALA A 256 10.78 -0.85 -13.36
C ALA A 256 11.18 0.42 -14.13
N GLU A 257 11.31 1.52 -13.38
CA GLU A 257 11.86 2.76 -13.92
C GLU A 257 13.37 2.57 -14.16
N VAL A 258 13.85 2.94 -15.34
CA VAL A 258 15.29 2.87 -15.69
C VAL A 258 15.80 4.25 -16.07
N ALA A 259 17.07 4.50 -15.77
CA ALA A 259 17.82 5.63 -16.32
C ALA A 259 19.15 5.12 -16.90
N GLY A 260 19.60 5.73 -18.00
CA GLY A 260 20.68 5.22 -18.83
C GLY A 260 20.17 4.43 -20.04
N ASP A 261 20.98 3.51 -20.55
CA ASP A 261 20.68 2.67 -21.70
C ASP A 261 20.99 1.18 -21.42
N PRO A 262 20.33 0.58 -20.40
CA PRO A 262 20.57 -0.82 -20.07
C PRO A 262 20.06 -1.74 -21.17
N ALA A 263 20.76 -2.84 -21.42
CA ALA A 263 20.30 -3.83 -22.38
C ALA A 263 19.22 -4.74 -21.78
N TYR A 264 18.21 -5.08 -22.58
CA TYR A 264 17.10 -5.97 -22.20
C TYR A 264 17.33 -7.37 -22.77
N ARG A 265 17.35 -8.38 -21.88
CA ARG A 265 17.45 -9.80 -22.27
C ARG A 265 16.17 -10.54 -21.91
N TYR A 266 15.62 -11.26 -22.88
CA TYR A 266 14.41 -12.08 -22.73
C TYR A 266 14.69 -13.55 -23.08
N ASP A 267 15.94 -13.97 -22.87
CA ASP A 267 16.46 -15.30 -23.21
C ASP A 267 16.19 -16.35 -22.11
N THR A 268 15.73 -15.92 -20.93
CA THR A 268 15.54 -16.78 -19.75
C THR A 268 14.06 -17.16 -19.59
N PRO A 269 13.68 -18.44 -19.76
CA PRO A 269 12.31 -18.89 -19.54
C PRO A 269 11.88 -18.66 -18.08
N GLY A 270 10.68 -18.10 -17.89
CA GLY A 270 10.09 -18.00 -16.55
C GLY A 270 10.19 -16.66 -15.83
N ASP A 271 10.97 -15.71 -16.34
CA ASP A 271 11.09 -14.36 -15.79
C ASP A 271 10.57 -13.31 -16.79
N ALA A 272 10.29 -12.08 -16.35
CA ALA A 272 9.89 -10.98 -17.24
C ALA A 272 11.07 -10.43 -18.08
N GLY A 273 12.16 -11.20 -18.20
CA GLY A 273 13.45 -10.77 -18.70
C GLY A 273 14.39 -10.25 -17.61
N THR A 274 15.60 -9.93 -18.04
CA THR A 274 16.72 -9.48 -17.22
C THR A 274 17.24 -8.16 -17.80
N LEU A 275 17.47 -7.17 -16.95
CA LEU A 275 18.21 -5.97 -17.32
C LEU A 275 19.72 -6.22 -17.20
N VAL A 276 20.49 -5.73 -18.14
CA VAL A 276 21.96 -5.68 -18.08
C VAL A 276 22.37 -4.23 -17.98
N LEU A 277 22.75 -3.84 -16.77
CA LEU A 277 23.20 -2.51 -16.43
C LEU A 277 24.67 -2.33 -16.82
N GLY A 278 25.00 -1.18 -17.39
CA GLY A 278 26.33 -0.59 -17.49
C GLY A 278 26.72 0.18 -16.23
N GLU A 279 27.81 0.94 -16.31
CA GLU A 279 28.35 1.69 -15.16
C GLU A 279 27.43 2.85 -14.72
N ASP A 280 26.80 3.51 -15.70
CA ASP A 280 25.94 4.69 -15.48
C ASP A 280 24.45 4.34 -15.42
N ASP A 281 24.09 3.08 -15.65
CA ASP A 281 22.69 2.64 -15.68
C ASP A 281 22.14 2.43 -14.27
N THR A 282 20.85 2.70 -14.11
CA THR A 282 20.13 2.44 -12.88
C THR A 282 18.76 1.83 -13.15
N VAL A 283 18.30 1.03 -12.20
CA VAL A 283 16.92 0.52 -12.15
C VAL A 283 16.30 0.86 -10.79
N THR A 284 15.10 1.41 -10.81
CA THR A 284 14.39 1.92 -9.64
C THR A 284 13.07 1.20 -9.45
N PHE A 285 12.93 0.53 -8.29
CA PHE A 285 11.76 -0.24 -7.91
C PHE A 285 10.90 0.55 -6.91
N ASP A 286 9.61 0.72 -7.19
CA ASP A 286 8.63 1.24 -6.23
C ASP A 286 8.11 0.09 -5.35
N VAL A 287 8.78 -0.12 -4.23
CA VAL A 287 8.50 -1.21 -3.29
C VAL A 287 7.44 -0.81 -2.27
N PHE A 288 6.37 -1.58 -2.20
CA PHE A 288 5.29 -1.38 -1.24
C PHE A 288 5.58 -2.12 0.07
N ALA A 289 5.49 -1.41 1.19
CA ALA A 289 5.54 -1.97 2.54
C ALA A 289 4.19 -1.76 3.25
N PRO A 290 3.54 -2.81 3.78
CA PRO A 290 2.21 -2.69 4.40
C PRO A 290 2.21 -1.89 5.72
N ARG A 291 3.37 -1.72 6.36
CA ARG A 291 3.57 -0.91 7.57
C ARG A 291 5.05 -0.53 7.71
N ASP A 292 5.31 0.48 8.52
CA ASP A 292 6.67 0.86 8.90
C ASP A 292 7.38 -0.31 9.59
N GLY A 293 8.59 -0.64 9.16
CA GLY A 293 9.40 -1.69 9.80
C GLY A 293 10.42 -2.33 8.87
N TYR A 294 11.19 -3.26 9.43
CA TYR A 294 12.21 -4.00 8.69
C TYR A 294 11.60 -5.07 7.80
N HIS A 295 12.08 -5.10 6.57
CA HIS A 295 11.73 -6.05 5.52
C HIS A 295 13.02 -6.69 4.99
N THR A 296 12.92 -7.89 4.45
CA THR A 296 14.03 -8.57 3.80
C THR A 296 14.00 -8.29 2.31
N VAL A 297 15.07 -7.71 1.76
CA VAL A 297 15.22 -7.40 0.34
C VAL A 297 16.35 -8.23 -0.25
N THR A 298 16.08 -8.94 -1.34
CA THR A 298 17.03 -9.83 -2.02
C THR A 298 17.01 -9.56 -3.51
N THR A 299 18.17 -9.60 -4.17
CA THR A 299 18.25 -9.52 -5.63
C THR A 299 17.86 -10.85 -6.28
N ARG A 300 17.12 -10.78 -7.39
CA ARG A 300 16.75 -11.94 -8.22
C ARG A 300 17.50 -11.87 -9.54
N GLY A 301 18.07 -13.00 -9.97
CA GLY A 301 18.78 -13.12 -11.25
C GLY A 301 20.02 -12.22 -11.36
N ALA A 302 20.55 -11.74 -10.23
CA ALA A 302 21.75 -10.91 -10.24
C ALA A 302 23.01 -11.75 -10.49
N ASP A 303 23.88 -11.32 -11.40
CA ASP A 303 25.14 -12.02 -11.70
C ASP A 303 26.31 -11.54 -10.82
N ARG A 304 26.19 -10.33 -10.28
CA ARG A 304 27.20 -9.72 -9.41
C ARG A 304 26.56 -8.81 -8.37
N ALA A 305 27.39 -8.30 -7.47
CA ALA A 305 26.92 -7.39 -6.43
C ALA A 305 26.48 -6.06 -7.05
N LEU A 306 25.28 -5.62 -6.67
CA LEU A 306 24.76 -4.30 -7.01
C LEU A 306 24.79 -3.41 -5.76
N THR A 307 24.90 -2.10 -5.95
CA THR A 307 24.65 -1.16 -4.87
C THR A 307 23.20 -0.70 -4.96
N VAL A 308 22.40 -0.97 -3.94
CA VAL A 308 21.05 -0.39 -3.82
C VAL A 308 21.05 0.84 -2.94
N THR A 309 20.28 1.84 -3.31
CA THR A 309 20.03 3.02 -2.49
C THR A 309 18.59 3.00 -2.01
N VAL A 310 18.39 3.08 -0.69
CA VAL A 310 17.07 3.17 -0.04
C VAL A 310 17.13 4.22 1.05
N HIS A 311 16.17 5.15 1.06
CA HIS A 311 16.17 6.30 1.98
C HIS A 311 17.52 7.07 2.03
N GLY A 312 18.33 7.01 0.95
CA GLY A 312 19.68 7.58 0.86
C GLY A 312 20.80 6.74 1.49
N ALA A 313 20.53 5.57 2.07
CA ALA A 313 21.55 4.62 2.46
C ALA A 313 21.99 3.79 1.24
N ALA A 314 23.30 3.72 0.98
CA ALA A 314 23.87 2.80 -0.01
C ALA A 314 24.17 1.44 0.64
N VAL A 315 23.63 0.37 0.06
CA VAL A 315 23.72 -0.99 0.58
C VAL A 315 24.22 -1.91 -0.53
N PRO A 316 25.37 -2.59 -0.36
CA PRO A 316 25.80 -3.61 -1.30
C PRO A 316 24.90 -4.85 -1.16
N LEU A 317 24.25 -5.26 -2.24
CA LEU A 317 23.50 -6.52 -2.33
C LEU A 317 24.24 -7.49 -3.23
N ALA A 318 24.86 -8.51 -2.62
CA ALA A 318 25.41 -9.63 -3.37
C ALA A 318 24.28 -10.53 -3.92
N PRO A 319 24.52 -11.25 -5.03
CA PRO A 319 23.53 -12.15 -5.64
C PRO A 319 22.88 -13.10 -4.62
N GLY A 320 21.54 -13.07 -4.54
CA GLY A 320 20.76 -13.96 -3.68
C GLY A 320 20.99 -13.78 -2.18
N ARG A 321 21.78 -12.79 -1.74
CA ARG A 321 22.01 -12.50 -0.33
C ARG A 321 20.95 -11.51 0.17
N PRO A 322 20.15 -11.88 1.18
CA PRO A 322 19.15 -10.97 1.74
C PRO A 322 19.81 -9.84 2.52
N ALA A 323 19.22 -8.65 2.45
CA ALA A 323 19.49 -7.53 3.34
C ALA A 323 18.22 -7.17 4.13
N ARG A 324 18.41 -6.82 5.40
CA ARG A 324 17.34 -6.33 6.26
C ARG A 324 17.29 -4.81 6.16
N LEU A 325 16.20 -4.27 5.60
CA LEU A 325 16.05 -2.83 5.30
C LEU A 325 14.81 -2.28 5.98
N LEU A 326 14.94 -1.14 6.66
CA LEU A 326 13.82 -0.40 7.23
C LEU A 326 13.09 0.34 6.13
N LEU A 327 11.81 0.01 5.93
CA LEU A 327 10.94 0.64 4.93
C LEU A 327 9.83 1.42 5.64
N ALA A 328 9.44 2.55 5.04
CA ALA A 328 8.27 3.33 5.45
C ALA A 328 6.99 2.63 4.96
N ALA A 329 5.88 2.74 5.69
CA ALA A 329 4.58 2.28 5.22
C ALA A 329 4.22 2.94 3.86
N GLY A 330 3.70 2.16 2.92
CA GLY A 330 3.44 2.62 1.56
C GLY A 330 4.62 2.38 0.61
N ASN A 331 4.83 3.29 -0.35
CA ASN A 331 5.81 3.10 -1.42
C ASN A 331 7.21 3.60 -1.03
N ASN A 332 8.21 2.78 -1.30
CA ASN A 332 9.62 3.00 -1.02
C ASN A 332 10.40 2.84 -2.32
N ARG A 333 11.12 3.89 -2.72
CA ARG A 333 11.90 3.87 -3.94
C ARG A 333 13.28 3.28 -3.66
N ILE A 334 13.55 2.08 -4.21
CA ILE A 334 14.83 1.38 -4.08
C ILE A 334 15.52 1.40 -5.45
N THR A 335 16.65 2.09 -5.55
CA THR A 335 17.41 2.22 -6.80
C THR A 335 18.65 1.33 -6.77
N ALA A 336 18.74 0.36 -7.67
CA ALA A 336 19.94 -0.45 -7.88
C ALA A 336 20.82 0.14 -8.98
N ARG A 337 22.14 0.11 -8.76
CA ARG A 337 23.16 0.56 -9.71
C ARG A 337 24.39 -0.33 -9.68
N GLY A 338 25.22 -0.18 -10.71
CA GLY A 338 26.46 -0.91 -10.91
C GLY A 338 26.31 -1.89 -12.06
N PRO A 339 27.40 -2.15 -12.81
CA PRO A 339 27.31 -2.95 -14.01
C PRO A 339 26.90 -4.37 -13.61
N GLY A 340 25.98 -5.01 -14.34
CA GLY A 340 25.45 -6.31 -13.92
C GLY A 340 24.11 -6.69 -14.54
N ALA A 341 23.87 -7.99 -14.61
CA ALA A 341 22.55 -8.52 -14.92
C ALA A 341 21.68 -8.50 -13.65
N VAL A 342 20.39 -8.20 -13.76
CA VAL A 342 19.40 -8.33 -12.68
C VAL A 342 18.00 -8.55 -13.24
N ALA A 343 17.30 -9.57 -12.74
CA ALA A 343 15.92 -9.87 -13.13
C ALA A 343 14.91 -9.13 -12.25
N GLY A 344 15.25 -8.82 -10.99
CA GLY A 344 14.36 -8.07 -10.10
C GLY A 344 14.77 -8.01 -8.64
N LEU A 345 13.84 -7.56 -7.80
CA LEU A 345 13.93 -7.64 -6.34
C LEU A 345 12.83 -8.53 -5.77
N GLU A 346 13.18 -9.30 -4.75
CA GLU A 346 12.22 -9.98 -3.88
C GLU A 346 12.18 -9.26 -2.53
N VAL A 347 10.99 -8.90 -2.07
CA VAL A 347 10.77 -8.20 -0.80
C VAL A 347 9.86 -9.04 0.06
N ALA A 348 10.36 -9.43 1.23
CA ALA A 348 9.67 -10.29 2.17
C ALA A 348 9.51 -9.65 3.55
N GLY A 349 8.52 -10.15 4.29
CA GLY A 349 8.22 -9.72 5.66
C GLY A 349 7.05 -8.74 5.76
N HIS A 350 6.49 -8.64 6.96
CA HIS A 350 5.34 -7.76 7.22
C HIS A 350 5.76 -6.42 7.81
N GLY A 351 7.04 -6.11 8.03
CA GLY A 351 7.52 -4.94 8.78
C GLY A 351 7.82 -5.24 10.25
N GLU A 352 8.93 -5.92 10.50
CA GLU A 352 9.38 -6.21 11.87
C GLU A 352 9.81 -4.92 12.60
N THR A 353 9.49 -4.82 13.89
CA THR A 353 9.84 -3.64 14.71
C THR A 353 11.03 -3.89 15.62
N GLU A 354 11.61 -5.09 15.63
CA GLU A 354 12.81 -5.37 16.40
C GLU A 354 13.97 -4.49 15.91
N GLY A 355 14.61 -3.78 16.85
CA GLY A 355 15.65 -2.79 16.55
C GLY A 355 15.13 -1.36 16.31
N LEU A 356 13.81 -1.15 16.23
CA LEU A 356 13.22 0.19 16.29
C LEU A 356 13.06 0.63 17.75
N VAL A 357 13.52 1.84 18.06
CA VAL A 357 13.33 2.44 19.39
C VAL A 357 12.19 3.45 19.32
N GLY A 358 11.20 3.29 20.18
CA GLY A 358 10.06 4.19 20.30
C GLY A 358 10.20 5.18 21.44
N TYR A 359 9.80 6.43 21.20
CA TYR A 359 9.74 7.53 22.15
C TYR A 359 8.31 8.09 22.14
N GLU A 360 7.58 7.88 23.23
CA GLU A 360 6.23 8.43 23.36
C GLU A 360 6.26 9.96 23.48
N ALA A 361 5.14 10.61 23.17
CA ALA A 361 4.94 12.04 23.40
C ALA A 361 5.21 12.43 24.87
N SER A 362 4.86 11.54 25.80
CA SER A 362 5.05 11.71 27.25
C SER A 362 6.52 11.86 27.67
N ALA A 363 7.45 11.35 26.86
CA ALA A 363 8.89 11.43 27.11
C ALA A 363 9.51 12.76 26.65
N ALA A 364 8.77 13.61 25.94
CA ALA A 364 9.30 14.87 25.44
C ALA A 364 9.35 15.94 26.55
N ARG A 365 10.46 16.69 26.59
CA ARG A 365 10.52 17.96 27.34
C ARG A 365 9.75 19.03 26.58
N LEU A 366 8.79 19.66 27.23
CA LEU A 366 7.89 20.64 26.60
C LEU A 366 8.28 22.07 27.00
N ALA A 367 8.13 23.00 26.06
CA ALA A 367 8.39 24.43 26.27
C ALA A 367 7.41 25.30 25.48
N GLY A 368 7.32 26.59 25.86
CA GLY A 368 6.57 27.62 25.12
C GLY A 368 5.11 27.31 24.86
N GLY A 369 4.43 26.64 25.80
CA GLY A 369 3.00 26.32 25.70
C GLY A 369 2.67 24.97 25.04
N ALA A 370 3.67 24.21 24.58
CA ALA A 370 3.48 22.81 24.21
C ALA A 370 2.98 22.00 25.43
N ARG A 371 1.96 21.15 25.23
CA ARG A 371 1.33 20.36 26.30
C ARG A 371 0.93 18.97 25.79
N LEU A 372 0.70 18.05 26.73
CA LEU A 372 0.13 16.74 26.45
C LEU A 372 -1.38 16.74 26.64
N GLU A 373 -2.10 16.04 25.77
CA GLU A 373 -3.51 15.70 25.90
C GLU A 373 -3.67 14.18 26.01
N ALA A 374 -4.75 13.74 26.66
CA ALA A 374 -5.12 12.33 26.67
C ALA A 374 -5.80 11.98 25.33
N SER A 375 -5.46 10.81 24.79
CA SER A 375 -6.17 10.22 23.64
C SER A 375 -6.05 8.71 23.75
N GLU A 376 -7.19 8.01 23.75
CA GLU A 376 -7.21 6.53 23.77
C GLU A 376 -6.62 5.90 22.49
N HIS A 377 -6.45 6.71 21.44
CA HIS A 377 -5.93 6.29 20.14
C HIS A 377 -4.43 6.57 19.98
N ALA A 378 -3.84 7.38 20.87
CA ALA A 378 -2.42 7.69 20.87
C ALA A 378 -1.60 6.55 21.49
N ALA A 379 -0.40 6.30 20.98
CA ALA A 379 0.58 5.46 21.68
C ALA A 379 0.83 5.98 23.10
N GLY A 380 0.76 5.10 24.10
CA GLY A 380 0.91 5.47 25.51
C GLY A 380 -0.29 6.25 26.10
N GLY A 381 -1.39 6.38 25.37
CA GLY A 381 -2.62 7.04 25.82
C GLY A 381 -2.56 8.57 25.88
N ARG A 382 -1.47 9.18 25.39
CA ARG A 382 -1.26 10.63 25.37
C ARG A 382 -0.56 11.08 24.08
N CYS A 383 -0.91 12.26 23.61
CA CYS A 383 -0.25 12.91 22.47
C CYS A 383 0.08 14.37 22.79
N LEU A 384 0.99 14.96 22.04
CA LEU A 384 1.18 16.41 22.02
C LEU A 384 -0.08 17.06 21.44
N ALA A 385 -0.62 18.05 22.14
CA ALA A 385 -1.61 18.95 21.58
C ALA A 385 -0.96 19.84 20.51
N PRO A 386 -1.71 20.33 19.51
CA PRO A 386 -1.18 21.33 18.59
C PRO A 386 -0.61 22.54 19.33
N PHE A 387 0.61 22.96 18.94
CA PHE A 387 1.26 24.13 19.51
C PHE A 387 1.93 24.97 18.42
N ARG A 388 2.13 26.26 18.69
CA ARG A 388 2.77 27.22 17.78
C ARG A 388 3.48 28.31 18.55
N GLY A 389 4.39 29.00 17.88
CA GLY A 389 5.08 30.19 18.40
C GLY A 389 6.59 30.01 18.49
N PRO A 390 7.33 31.11 18.71
CA PRO A 390 8.78 31.13 18.62
C PRO A 390 9.48 30.26 19.68
N ASP A 391 8.90 30.15 20.88
CA ASP A 391 9.46 29.38 21.99
C ASP A 391 8.79 28.01 22.18
N ALA A 392 7.78 27.69 21.36
CA ALA A 392 6.98 26.48 21.50
C ALA A 392 7.69 25.28 20.90
N ALA A 393 8.02 24.30 21.74
CA ALA A 393 8.81 23.13 21.34
C ALA A 393 8.47 21.88 22.14
N ALA A 394 8.63 20.74 21.49
CA ALA A 394 8.75 19.44 22.15
C ALA A 394 10.10 18.82 21.78
N THR A 395 10.89 18.44 22.78
CA THR A 395 12.23 17.86 22.58
C THR A 395 12.32 16.46 23.21
N TRP A 396 12.59 15.45 22.39
CA TRP A 396 12.97 14.12 22.85
C TRP A 396 14.50 13.97 22.87
N THR A 397 15.01 13.13 23.76
CA THR A 397 16.38 12.60 23.63
C THR A 397 16.29 11.25 22.93
N VAL A 398 16.74 11.19 21.67
CA VAL A 398 16.73 9.96 20.88
C VAL A 398 18.13 9.36 20.79
N ARG A 399 18.22 8.04 20.82
CA ARG A 399 19.49 7.31 20.77
C ARG A 399 19.66 6.56 19.46
N ALA A 400 20.78 6.81 18.79
CA ALA A 400 21.28 6.00 17.68
C ALA A 400 22.26 4.94 18.21
N PRO A 401 22.00 3.64 18.03
CA PRO A 401 22.89 2.58 18.53
C PRO A 401 24.24 2.55 17.82
N ARG A 402 24.32 3.08 16.59
CA ARG A 402 25.51 3.15 15.76
C ARG A 402 25.46 4.38 14.86
N ALA A 403 26.59 4.76 14.28
CA ALA A 403 26.62 5.83 13.29
C ALA A 403 26.03 5.37 11.94
N GLY A 404 25.51 6.33 11.16
CA GLY A 404 25.04 6.15 9.79
C GLY A 404 23.59 6.57 9.57
N ARG A 405 23.03 6.13 8.44
CA ARG A 405 21.67 6.46 8.02
C ARG A 405 20.61 5.77 8.89
N HIS A 406 19.67 6.55 9.39
CA HIS A 406 18.49 6.11 10.15
C HIS A 406 17.22 6.61 9.49
N LEU A 407 16.10 5.94 9.75
CA LEU A 407 14.77 6.45 9.42
C LEU A 407 14.08 6.85 10.72
N LEU A 408 13.67 8.11 10.79
CA LEU A 408 12.78 8.62 11.82
C LEU A 408 11.34 8.46 11.31
N VAL A 409 10.45 7.92 12.15
CA VAL A 409 9.02 7.78 11.85
C VAL A 409 8.23 8.55 12.91
N LEU A 410 7.54 9.62 12.50
CA LEU A 410 6.72 10.43 13.40
C LEU A 410 5.26 9.97 13.30
N GLY A 411 4.67 9.57 14.41
CA GLY A 411 3.23 9.33 14.52
C GLY A 411 2.49 10.65 14.73
N TYR A 412 1.53 10.97 13.86
CA TYR A 412 0.86 12.26 13.86
C TYR A 412 -0.63 12.16 13.51
N ALA A 413 -1.43 13.12 14.00
CA ALA A 413 -2.83 13.27 13.62
C ALA A 413 -3.22 14.74 13.48
N HIS A 414 -4.05 15.07 12.49
CA HIS A 414 -4.78 16.34 12.43
C HIS A 414 -5.97 16.28 11.48
N ASP A 415 -6.99 17.08 11.77
CA ASP A 415 -8.17 17.24 10.92
C ASP A 415 -8.46 18.72 10.63
N ASP A 416 -7.43 19.45 10.20
CA ASP A 416 -7.60 20.84 9.78
C ASP A 416 -8.30 20.93 8.42
N ARG A 417 -9.30 21.79 8.36
CA ARG A 417 -10.08 22.10 7.16
C ARG A 417 -10.20 23.61 6.99
N ALA A 418 -10.16 24.11 5.77
CA ALA A 418 -10.45 25.51 5.51
C ALA A 418 -11.97 25.71 5.55
N ASP A 419 -12.46 26.57 6.45
CA ASP A 419 -13.86 26.97 6.43
C ASP A 419 -14.08 27.94 5.27
N ASN A 420 -14.70 27.46 4.20
CA ASN A 420 -15.04 28.25 3.01
C ASN A 420 -16.55 28.51 2.89
N GLY A 421 -17.35 28.20 3.93
CA GLY A 421 -18.79 28.46 3.95
C GLY A 421 -19.65 27.55 3.07
N HIS A 422 -19.12 26.48 2.48
CA HIS A 422 -19.89 25.53 1.67
C HIS A 422 -19.58 24.07 2.04
N ALA A 423 -20.60 23.20 2.07
CA ALA A 423 -20.47 21.83 2.59
C ALA A 423 -20.05 20.76 1.56
N TYR A 424 -19.88 21.11 0.28
CA TYR A 424 -19.65 20.12 -0.78
C TYR A 424 -18.16 19.74 -0.98
N ASN A 425 -17.23 20.57 -0.50
CA ASN A 425 -15.80 20.27 -0.49
C ASN A 425 -15.35 20.00 0.96
N ALA A 426 -14.39 19.10 1.12
CA ALA A 426 -13.82 18.79 2.43
C ALA A 426 -12.75 19.80 2.88
N ASP A 427 -12.20 20.55 1.92
CA ASP A 427 -11.20 21.60 2.11
C ASP A 427 -10.07 21.22 3.07
N LEU A 428 -9.57 19.99 2.92
CA LEU A 428 -8.51 19.43 3.77
C LEU A 428 -7.24 20.27 3.65
N VAL A 429 -6.69 20.68 4.80
CA VAL A 429 -5.47 21.50 4.88
C VAL A 429 -4.31 20.65 5.39
N SER A 430 -3.16 20.78 4.73
CA SER A 430 -1.90 20.21 5.24
C SER A 430 -1.28 21.13 6.30
N ARG A 431 -0.76 20.55 7.38
CA ARG A 431 0.02 21.28 8.40
C ARG A 431 1.51 21.25 8.08
N THR A 432 2.26 22.21 8.62
CA THR A 432 3.72 22.16 8.61
C THR A 432 4.29 22.28 10.02
N ALA A 433 5.44 21.66 10.23
CA ALA A 433 6.25 21.83 11.43
C ALA A 433 7.73 21.72 11.04
N LEU A 434 8.61 22.24 11.89
CA LEU A 434 10.05 22.04 11.73
C LEU A 434 10.52 20.94 12.68
N LEU A 435 11.30 20.00 12.15
CA LEU A 435 11.94 18.94 12.91
C LEU A 435 13.45 19.10 12.82
N ARG A 436 14.12 19.27 13.97
CA ARG A 436 15.58 19.41 14.04
C ARG A 436 16.16 18.30 14.89
N LEU A 437 17.22 17.67 14.39
CA LEU A 437 17.93 16.59 15.07
C LEU A 437 19.36 17.02 15.38
N GLY A 438 19.75 16.97 16.66
CA GLY A 438 21.02 17.50 17.12
C GLY A 438 21.18 19.00 16.80
N GLU A 439 22.41 19.36 16.44
CA GLU A 439 22.78 20.68 15.94
C GLU A 439 22.60 20.80 14.41
N GLY A 440 21.97 19.81 13.77
CA GLY A 440 21.73 19.80 12.33
C GLY A 440 20.70 20.86 11.87
N PRO A 441 20.49 20.99 10.55
CA PRO A 441 19.47 21.88 10.02
C PRO A 441 18.07 21.44 10.45
N ALA A 442 17.16 22.39 10.55
CA ALA A 442 15.75 22.11 10.74
C ALA A 442 15.11 21.67 9.40
N HIS A 443 14.41 20.55 9.42
CA HIS A 443 13.68 20.02 8.28
C HIS A 443 12.22 20.46 8.35
N ARG A 444 11.72 21.11 7.30
CA ARG A 444 10.29 21.37 7.15
C ARG A 444 9.56 20.07 6.81
N MET A 445 8.68 19.65 7.69
CA MET A 445 7.77 18.52 7.50
C MET A 445 6.41 19.04 7.04
N THR A 446 5.80 18.39 6.07
CA THR A 446 4.42 18.66 5.63
C THR A 446 3.55 17.44 5.94
N PHE A 447 2.51 17.66 6.74
CA PHE A 447 1.59 16.64 7.23
C PHE A 447 0.29 16.75 6.45
N ARG A 448 -0.09 15.68 5.75
CA ARG A 448 -1.41 15.57 5.11
C ARG A 448 -2.45 15.39 6.21
N ASN A 449 -3.61 16.01 6.07
CA ASN A 449 -4.76 15.78 6.97
C ASN A 449 -5.05 14.27 7.08
N SER A 450 -5.05 13.76 8.32
CA SER A 450 -5.24 12.32 8.63
C SER A 450 -6.71 11.96 8.88
N LEU A 451 -7.63 12.87 8.55
CA LEU A 451 -9.09 12.76 8.56
C LEU A 451 -9.72 12.71 9.97
N SER A 452 -8.90 12.80 11.02
CA SER A 452 -9.34 12.92 12.41
C SER A 452 -8.19 13.39 13.31
N TRP A 453 -8.53 14.09 14.39
CA TRP A 453 -7.61 14.38 15.50
C TRP A 453 -7.13 13.14 16.28
N ASP A 454 -7.70 11.97 16.02
CA ASP A 454 -7.38 10.70 16.65
C ASP A 454 -6.94 9.60 15.65
N ASN A 455 -6.84 9.95 14.36
CA ASN A 455 -6.26 9.07 13.34
C ASN A 455 -4.74 9.31 13.27
N PHE A 456 -3.96 8.51 13.99
CA PHE A 456 -2.51 8.61 13.96
C PHE A 456 -1.92 7.88 12.74
N TRP A 457 -1.46 8.66 11.77
CA TRP A 457 -0.69 8.21 10.60
C TRP A 457 0.80 8.40 10.85
N THR A 458 1.65 7.91 9.94
CA THR A 458 3.10 8.07 10.05
C THR A 458 3.66 8.95 8.93
N LEU A 459 4.70 9.72 9.26
CA LEU A 459 5.49 10.48 8.31
C LEU A 459 6.97 10.26 8.61
N THR A 460 7.75 9.93 7.58
CA THR A 460 9.14 9.51 7.76
C THR A 460 10.15 10.55 7.29
N LEU A 461 11.29 10.62 7.99
CA LEU A 461 12.44 11.45 7.61
C LEU A 461 13.73 10.63 7.70
N PRO A 462 14.44 10.40 6.58
CA PRO A 462 15.78 9.84 6.60
C PRO A 462 16.79 10.84 7.17
N VAL A 463 17.63 10.40 8.10
CA VAL A 463 18.61 11.26 8.80
C VAL A 463 19.95 10.54 8.98
N ASP A 464 21.04 11.29 9.01
CA ASP A 464 22.36 10.77 9.35
C ASP A 464 22.68 11.11 10.81
N LEU A 465 23.08 10.08 11.57
CA LEU A 465 23.36 10.21 12.99
C LEU A 465 24.73 9.64 13.33
N ALA A 466 25.43 10.29 14.26
CA ALA A 466 26.51 9.63 15.00
C ALA A 466 25.93 8.65 16.02
N ALA A 467 26.73 7.69 16.49
CA ALA A 467 26.31 6.85 17.61
C ALA A 467 26.14 7.70 18.88
N GLY A 468 25.11 7.41 19.68
CA GLY A 468 24.85 8.13 20.93
C GLY A 468 23.49 8.82 20.96
N GLU A 469 23.35 9.78 21.87
CA GLU A 469 22.12 10.53 22.12
C GLU A 469 22.09 11.84 21.32
N HIS A 470 20.92 12.18 20.81
CA HIS A 470 20.67 13.38 20.02
C HIS A 470 19.35 14.02 20.46
N PRO A 471 19.30 15.34 20.67
CA PRO A 471 18.04 16.03 20.86
C PRO A 471 17.25 16.07 19.54
N LEU A 472 16.02 15.57 19.56
CA LEU A 472 15.06 15.72 18.47
C LEU A 472 14.04 16.77 18.88
N THR A 473 13.98 17.91 18.19
CA THR A 473 13.09 19.02 18.53
C THR A 473 12.08 19.27 17.42
N LEU A 474 10.80 19.26 17.78
CA LEU A 474 9.68 19.68 16.93
C LEU A 474 9.24 21.10 17.30
N THR A 475 9.12 21.99 16.32
CA THR A 475 8.63 23.36 16.50
C THR A 475 7.56 23.72 15.47
N GLY A 476 6.68 24.67 15.82
CA GLY A 476 5.63 25.20 14.95
C GLY A 476 5.74 26.71 14.73
N PRO A 477 6.79 27.21 14.04
CA PRO A 477 6.99 28.66 13.88
C PRO A 477 5.98 29.32 12.94
N GLU A 478 5.42 28.56 11.99
CA GLU A 478 4.54 29.09 10.93
C GLU A 478 3.06 28.75 11.13
N GLY A 479 2.75 28.01 12.17
CA GLY A 479 1.41 27.53 12.43
C GLY A 479 1.39 26.44 13.51
N PRO A 480 0.19 26.00 13.91
CA PRO A 480 0.05 24.89 14.83
C PRO A 480 0.61 23.59 14.25
N THR A 481 1.46 22.89 15.00
CA THR A 481 1.92 21.53 14.72
C THR A 481 0.73 20.55 14.66
N PRO A 482 0.85 19.37 14.00
CA PRO A 482 -0.13 18.30 14.19
C PRO A 482 -0.10 17.79 15.64
N ARG A 483 -1.09 16.98 16.04
CA ARG A 483 -0.90 16.11 17.21
C ARG A 483 0.21 15.11 16.90
N VAL A 484 1.01 14.76 17.89
CA VAL A 484 2.08 13.76 17.76
C VAL A 484 2.01 12.81 18.95
N ASP A 485 1.89 11.51 18.71
CA ASP A 485 1.82 10.50 19.78
C ASP A 485 3.17 9.82 20.05
N ARG A 486 3.99 9.63 19.03
CA ARG A 486 5.29 8.96 19.17
C ARG A 486 6.28 9.33 18.07
N VAL A 487 7.54 9.02 18.36
CA VAL A 487 8.65 8.94 17.41
C VAL A 487 9.19 7.52 17.42
N LEU A 488 9.45 6.92 16.26
CA LEU A 488 10.29 5.73 16.14
C LEU A 488 11.60 6.10 15.44
N LEU A 489 12.69 5.45 15.83
CA LEU A 489 13.99 5.61 15.21
C LEU A 489 14.67 4.25 15.05
N GLY A 490 15.21 3.98 13.86
CA GLY A 490 16.03 2.80 13.62
C GLY A 490 17.00 3.01 12.46
N PRO A 491 18.14 2.28 12.43
CA PRO A 491 19.04 2.34 11.29
C PRO A 491 18.34 1.83 10.02
N VAL A 492 18.62 2.46 8.87
CA VAL A 492 18.01 2.03 7.59
C VAL A 492 18.42 0.60 7.22
N VAL A 493 19.63 0.20 7.59
CA VAL A 493 20.13 -1.18 7.45
C VAL A 493 20.03 -1.85 8.81
N GLY A 494 19.23 -2.91 8.91
CA GLY A 494 18.85 -3.54 10.16
C GLY A 494 19.78 -4.64 10.64
#